data_AF-A0A0L0G3J7-F1
#
_entry.id   AF-A0A0L0G3J7-F1
#
_cell.length_a   1.000
_cell.length_b   1.000
_cell.length_c   1.000
_cell.angle_alpha   90.00
_cell.angle_beta   90.00
_cell.angle_gamma   90.00
#
_symmetry.space_group_name_H-M   'P 1'
#
loop_
_entity.id
_entity.type
_entity.pdbx_description
1 polymer ?
#
loop_
_entity_poly.entity_id
_entity_poly.type
_entity_poly.pdbx_seq_one_letter_code
_entity_poly.pdbx_strand_id
1 'polypeptide(L)'
;MTKQEFNTWVSTLSEDDKARARGYYTVIRRDPTTRDLTMVDYNVEYAQFLQPAAALLRQASNMVSNKQLANFLKLRADSFESNDYFESECAWLDVPTDSAIEVTIGPYEVYEDALFGYKAAFEAYISVSDPAGTEKLKKFSFRMSELEANLPIKEEYKNKALVGVQPIIVVNQVFVGGDRGGAATAAYNLPNNEQVIAKKGSKMIILKNVQQRKFNRILKDIANVVIADDQLQYVTFDAFFTHILAHEMCHGIGPHTITLDDGTTSTVGRQLENHHSALEESKADVAGCRLFGLNEAHGKGQALQLIYMLREGGFKYDEQTMKFSVNFDTVKQKFTDLTRLIMETQAKGNKAAAKTLLDEYVVLTDPVKTALANITATGVPVDIEPVRLM
;
A
#
# COMPACT_ATOMS: atom_id res chain seq x y z
N MET A 1 10.32 5.49 -26.61
CA MET A 1 9.01 5.98 -27.09
C MET A 1 8.61 7.12 -26.17
N THR A 2 8.09 8.23 -26.71
CA THR A 2 7.59 9.34 -25.87
C THR A 2 6.11 9.13 -25.49
N LYS A 3 5.61 9.85 -24.47
CA LYS A 3 4.16 9.78 -24.12
C LYS A 3 3.26 10.16 -25.29
N GLN A 4 3.63 11.21 -26.02
CA GLN A 4 2.88 11.70 -27.17
C GLN A 4 2.82 10.63 -28.26
N GLU A 5 3.95 10.02 -28.59
CA GLU A 5 4.03 8.97 -29.59
C GLU A 5 3.14 7.76 -29.25
N PHE A 6 3.20 7.31 -27.99
CA PHE A 6 2.32 6.24 -27.50
C PHE A 6 0.85 6.60 -27.67
N ASN A 7 0.44 7.79 -27.22
CA ASN A 7 -0.96 8.20 -27.29
C ASN A 7 -1.45 8.35 -28.74
N THR A 8 -0.60 8.85 -29.64
CA THR A 8 -0.91 8.90 -31.07
C THR A 8 -1.12 7.51 -31.64
N TRP A 9 -0.21 6.56 -31.37
CA TRP A 9 -0.35 5.18 -31.84
C TRP A 9 -1.58 4.49 -31.22
N VAL A 10 -1.82 4.63 -29.92
CA VAL A 10 -3.02 4.06 -29.27
C VAL A 10 -4.30 4.60 -29.91
N SER A 11 -4.33 5.86 -30.34
CA SER A 11 -5.52 6.43 -30.97
C SER A 11 -5.91 5.76 -32.29
N THR A 12 -4.97 5.07 -32.96
CA THR A 12 -5.22 4.36 -34.22
C THR A 12 -5.68 2.91 -34.04
N LEU A 13 -5.72 2.41 -32.79
CA LEU A 13 -6.08 1.03 -32.49
C LEU A 13 -7.61 0.83 -32.38
N SER A 14 -8.05 -0.43 -32.42
CA SER A 14 -9.41 -0.81 -32.02
C SER A 14 -9.66 -0.50 -30.54
N GLU A 15 -10.91 -0.41 -30.09
CA GLU A 15 -11.19 -0.16 -28.65
C GLU A 15 -10.63 -1.25 -27.73
N ASP A 16 -10.71 -2.52 -28.16
CA ASP A 16 -10.13 -3.64 -27.41
C ASP A 16 -8.60 -3.54 -27.34
N ASP A 17 -7.95 -3.19 -28.45
CA ASP A 17 -6.50 -3.01 -28.47
C ASP A 17 -6.04 -1.75 -27.73
N LYS A 18 -6.87 -0.70 -27.64
CA LYS A 18 -6.61 0.45 -26.76
C LYS A 18 -6.59 0.02 -25.31
N ALA A 19 -7.56 -0.80 -24.90
CA ALA A 19 -7.63 -1.36 -23.55
C ALA A 19 -6.39 -2.23 -23.27
N ARG A 20 -6.00 -3.11 -24.20
CA ARG A 20 -4.79 -3.94 -24.07
C ARG A 20 -3.49 -3.13 -24.04
N ALA A 21 -3.38 -2.09 -24.87
CA ALA A 21 -2.21 -1.21 -24.91
C ALA A 21 -2.03 -0.44 -23.60
N ARG A 22 -3.13 -0.08 -22.95
CA ARG A 22 -3.15 0.60 -21.63
C ARG A 22 -3.26 -0.36 -20.45
N GLY A 23 -3.38 -1.66 -20.71
CA GLY A 23 -3.53 -2.69 -19.69
C GLY A 23 -2.21 -3.15 -19.10
N TYR A 24 -2.33 -3.99 -18.08
CA TYR A 24 -1.23 -4.45 -17.23
C TYR A 24 -0.22 -5.37 -17.92
N TYR A 25 -0.69 -6.27 -18.80
CA TYR A 25 0.06 -7.47 -19.17
C TYR A 25 0.62 -7.47 -20.60
N THR A 26 0.95 -6.29 -21.12
CA THR A 26 1.53 -6.10 -22.47
C THR A 26 2.76 -5.20 -22.43
N VAL A 27 3.80 -5.55 -23.16
CA VAL A 27 4.90 -4.63 -23.45
C VAL A 27 4.68 -3.93 -24.79
N ILE A 28 5.11 -2.68 -24.88
CA ILE A 28 5.14 -1.94 -26.14
C ILE A 28 6.54 -2.05 -26.74
N ARG A 29 6.62 -2.56 -27.96
CA ARG A 29 7.87 -2.77 -28.70
C ARG A 29 7.84 -1.98 -29.99
N ARG A 30 9.03 -1.70 -30.54
CA ARG A 30 9.14 -1.24 -31.92
C ARG A 30 9.44 -2.43 -32.80
N ASP A 31 8.70 -2.53 -33.89
CA ASP A 31 9.08 -3.45 -34.96
C ASP A 31 10.49 -3.10 -35.47
N PRO A 32 11.40 -4.07 -35.59
CA PRO A 32 12.78 -3.82 -36.02
C PRO A 32 12.86 -3.35 -37.47
N THR A 33 11.87 -3.67 -38.31
CA THR A 33 11.82 -3.35 -39.74
C THR A 33 11.01 -2.10 -40.02
N THR A 34 9.74 -2.04 -39.61
CA THR A 34 8.86 -0.91 -39.93
C THR A 34 9.04 0.27 -38.98
N ARG A 35 9.62 0.03 -37.80
CA ARG A 35 9.77 1.00 -36.69
C ARG A 35 8.45 1.39 -36.01
N ASP A 36 7.34 0.82 -36.45
CA ASP A 36 6.01 1.02 -35.85
C ASP A 36 5.96 0.41 -34.45
N LEU A 37 5.04 0.91 -33.63
CA LEU A 37 4.78 0.36 -32.32
C LEU A 37 3.87 -0.87 -32.43
N THR A 38 4.21 -1.90 -31.67
CA THR A 38 3.45 -3.14 -31.54
C THR A 38 3.28 -3.52 -30.08
N MET A 39 2.30 -4.37 -29.79
CA MET A 39 2.10 -4.97 -28.46
C MET A 39 2.58 -6.40 -28.45
N VAL A 40 3.26 -6.80 -27.38
CA VAL A 40 3.60 -8.19 -27.11
C VAL A 40 3.07 -8.54 -25.72
N ASP A 41 2.27 -9.61 -25.65
CA ASP A 41 1.72 -10.11 -24.39
C ASP A 41 2.84 -10.68 -23.49
N TYR A 42 2.70 -10.59 -22.16
CA TYR A 42 3.76 -11.02 -21.24
C TYR A 42 4.09 -12.51 -21.33
N ASN A 43 3.10 -13.37 -21.56
CA ASN A 43 3.32 -14.80 -21.79
C ASN A 43 4.24 -15.08 -22.99
N VAL A 44 4.25 -14.20 -24.00
CA VAL A 44 5.14 -14.29 -25.17
C VAL A 44 6.48 -13.63 -24.88
N GLU A 45 6.47 -12.38 -24.41
CA GLU A 45 7.69 -11.60 -24.13
C GLU A 45 8.61 -12.31 -23.11
N TYR A 46 8.02 -12.91 -22.09
CA TYR A 46 8.73 -13.52 -20.97
C TYR A 46 8.61 -15.05 -20.96
N ALA A 47 8.23 -15.67 -22.07
CA ALA A 47 8.00 -17.12 -22.20
C ALA A 47 9.15 -17.96 -21.62
N GLN A 48 10.40 -17.56 -21.87
CA GLN A 48 11.60 -18.25 -21.39
C GLN A 48 11.68 -18.39 -19.86
N PHE A 49 11.03 -17.48 -19.12
CA PHE A 49 10.98 -17.50 -17.65
C PHE A 49 9.64 -18.06 -17.15
N LEU A 50 8.55 -17.72 -17.84
CA LEU A 50 7.19 -18.08 -17.45
C LEU A 50 6.87 -19.56 -17.66
N GLN A 51 7.39 -20.19 -18.72
CA GLN A 51 7.18 -21.62 -18.96
C GLN A 51 7.84 -22.50 -17.87
N PRO A 52 9.13 -22.29 -17.50
CA PRO A 52 9.71 -23.00 -16.35
C PRO A 52 8.97 -22.73 -15.04
N ALA A 53 8.57 -21.48 -14.79
CA ALA A 53 7.81 -21.12 -13.59
C ALA A 53 6.45 -21.84 -13.53
N ALA A 54 5.71 -21.88 -14.65
CA ALA A 54 4.45 -22.61 -14.77
C ALA A 54 4.63 -24.10 -14.50
N ALA A 55 5.68 -24.73 -15.06
CA ALA A 55 5.99 -26.13 -14.79
C ALA A 55 6.25 -26.40 -13.29
N LEU A 56 6.99 -25.52 -12.61
CA LEU A 56 7.25 -25.63 -11.17
C LEU A 56 5.99 -25.41 -10.32
N LEU A 57 5.13 -24.46 -10.70
CA LEU A 57 3.84 -24.24 -10.03
C LEU A 57 2.91 -25.45 -10.15
N ARG A 58 2.90 -26.13 -11.32
CA ARG A 58 2.15 -27.38 -11.50
C ARG A 58 2.75 -28.55 -10.70
N GLN A 59 4.06 -28.59 -10.50
CA GLN A 59 4.66 -29.58 -9.60
C GLN A 59 4.26 -29.29 -8.15
N ALA A 60 4.37 -28.03 -7.72
CA ALA A 60 3.98 -27.61 -6.37
C ALA A 60 2.49 -27.85 -6.09
N SER A 61 1.60 -27.66 -7.06
CA SER A 61 0.16 -27.93 -6.89
C SER A 61 -0.14 -29.40 -6.58
N ASN A 62 0.70 -30.34 -7.04
CA ASN A 62 0.59 -31.77 -6.72
C ASN A 62 1.18 -32.14 -5.36
N MET A 63 1.98 -31.25 -4.74
CA MET A 63 2.65 -31.49 -3.47
C MET A 63 1.90 -30.91 -2.26
N VAL A 64 1.10 -29.86 -2.47
CA VAL A 64 0.33 -29.23 -1.40
C VAL A 64 -0.94 -30.03 -1.08
N SER A 65 -1.28 -30.14 0.20
CA SER A 65 -2.48 -30.86 0.66
C SER A 65 -3.76 -30.00 0.59
N ASN A 66 -3.63 -28.68 0.65
CA ASN A 66 -4.77 -27.76 0.54
C ASN A 66 -5.25 -27.70 -0.92
N LYS A 67 -6.49 -28.14 -1.16
CA LYS A 67 -7.06 -28.25 -2.51
C LYS A 67 -7.25 -26.90 -3.20
N GLN A 68 -7.60 -25.86 -2.44
CA GLN A 68 -7.77 -24.50 -2.99
C GLN A 68 -6.41 -23.90 -3.36
N LEU A 69 -5.38 -24.10 -2.53
CA LEU A 69 -4.01 -23.71 -2.84
C LEU A 69 -3.49 -24.47 -4.07
N ALA A 70 -3.74 -25.79 -4.16
CA ALA A 70 -3.40 -26.58 -5.34
C ALA A 70 -4.08 -26.03 -6.60
N ASN A 71 -5.36 -25.68 -6.51
CA ASN A 71 -6.12 -25.10 -7.62
C ASN A 71 -5.56 -23.74 -8.05
N PHE A 72 -5.26 -22.86 -7.09
CA PHE A 72 -4.60 -21.57 -7.35
C PHE A 72 -3.27 -21.76 -8.08
N LEU A 73 -2.37 -22.61 -7.56
CA LEU A 73 -1.05 -22.84 -8.17
C LEU A 73 -1.17 -23.38 -9.59
N LYS A 74 -2.13 -24.28 -9.84
CA LYS A 74 -2.41 -24.79 -11.18
C LYS A 74 -2.92 -23.69 -12.12
N LEU A 75 -3.92 -22.93 -11.70
CA LEU A 75 -4.50 -21.86 -12.53
C LEU A 75 -3.51 -20.73 -12.78
N ARG A 76 -2.65 -20.39 -11.80
CA ARG A 76 -1.59 -19.40 -11.98
C ARG A 76 -0.54 -19.86 -12.99
N ALA A 77 -0.23 -21.16 -13.02
CA ALA A 77 0.61 -21.73 -14.08
C ALA A 77 -0.03 -21.58 -15.46
N ASP A 78 -1.33 -21.83 -15.57
CA ASP A 78 -2.07 -21.66 -16.83
C ASP A 78 -2.11 -20.17 -17.25
N SER A 79 -2.26 -19.23 -16.31
CA SER A 79 -2.20 -17.78 -16.56
C SER A 79 -0.87 -17.31 -17.11
N PHE A 80 0.25 -17.89 -16.65
CA PHE A 80 1.58 -17.58 -17.18
C PHE A 80 1.76 -17.98 -18.65
N GLU A 81 0.97 -18.94 -19.13
CA GLU A 81 1.00 -19.39 -20.52
C GLU A 81 -0.08 -18.73 -21.39
N SER A 82 -1.21 -18.30 -20.79
CA SER A 82 -2.34 -17.69 -21.51
C SER A 82 -2.36 -16.16 -21.51
N ASN A 83 -1.63 -15.52 -20.59
CA ASN A 83 -1.70 -14.09 -20.29
C ASN A 83 -3.02 -13.61 -19.64
N ASP A 84 -3.92 -14.54 -19.27
CA ASP A 84 -5.17 -14.24 -18.57
C ASP A 84 -5.06 -14.67 -17.10
N TYR A 85 -5.09 -13.67 -16.20
CA TYR A 85 -4.91 -13.86 -14.76
C TYR A 85 -6.22 -13.98 -13.98
N PHE A 86 -7.38 -13.67 -14.58
CA PHE A 86 -8.64 -13.44 -13.86
C PHE A 86 -9.08 -14.63 -12.99
N GLU A 87 -9.12 -15.83 -13.57
CA GLU A 87 -9.54 -17.04 -12.85
C GLU A 87 -8.52 -17.46 -11.80
N SER A 88 -7.21 -17.23 -12.05
CA SER A 88 -6.18 -17.53 -11.05
C SER A 88 -6.25 -16.57 -9.85
N GLU A 89 -6.55 -15.29 -10.05
CA GLU A 89 -6.75 -14.33 -8.94
C GLU A 89 -8.00 -14.69 -8.14
N CYS A 90 -9.09 -15.07 -8.82
CA CYS A 90 -10.28 -15.57 -8.13
C CYS A 90 -9.95 -16.79 -7.26
N ALA A 91 -9.16 -17.73 -7.79
CA ALA A 91 -8.73 -18.91 -7.05
C ALA A 91 -7.77 -18.58 -5.90
N TRP A 92 -6.92 -17.57 -6.04
CA TRP A 92 -6.04 -17.08 -4.97
C TRP A 92 -6.84 -16.52 -3.79
N LEU A 93 -7.89 -15.75 -4.07
CA LEU A 93 -8.81 -15.23 -3.05
C LEU A 93 -9.64 -16.34 -2.39
N ASP A 94 -9.92 -17.42 -3.11
CA ASP A 94 -10.61 -18.60 -2.58
C ASP A 94 -9.72 -19.49 -1.69
N VAL A 95 -8.39 -19.24 -1.63
CA VAL A 95 -7.51 -19.95 -0.70
C VAL A 95 -7.91 -19.58 0.74
N PRO A 96 -8.27 -20.57 1.58
CA PRO A 96 -8.70 -20.33 2.94
C PRO A 96 -7.64 -19.58 3.77
N THR A 97 -8.10 -18.65 4.62
CA THR A 97 -7.21 -17.84 5.47
C THR A 97 -6.40 -18.64 6.51
N ASP A 98 -6.78 -19.90 6.74
CA ASP A 98 -6.09 -20.86 7.60
C ASP A 98 -5.15 -21.80 6.83
N SER A 99 -4.97 -21.61 5.52
CA SER A 99 -3.92 -22.28 4.75
C SER A 99 -2.56 -22.04 5.41
N ALA A 100 -1.78 -23.10 5.62
CA ALA A 100 -0.47 -23.01 6.26
C ALA A 100 0.57 -22.22 5.44
N ILE A 101 0.37 -22.19 4.11
CA ILE A 101 1.23 -21.48 3.16
C ILE A 101 0.36 -20.44 2.44
N GLU A 102 0.88 -19.22 2.36
CA GLU A 102 0.33 -18.13 1.56
C GLU A 102 1.34 -17.79 0.46
N VAL A 103 0.85 -17.76 -0.78
CA VAL A 103 1.67 -17.61 -1.98
C VAL A 103 1.08 -16.52 -2.84
N THR A 104 1.82 -15.44 -3.02
CA THR A 104 1.54 -14.39 -4.00
C THR A 104 2.61 -14.47 -5.07
N ILE A 105 2.25 -14.67 -6.34
CA ILE A 105 3.25 -14.77 -7.43
C ILE A 105 2.66 -14.39 -8.78
N GLY A 106 3.05 -13.25 -9.36
CA GLY A 106 2.52 -12.80 -10.64
C GLY A 106 2.86 -11.34 -10.93
N PRO A 107 2.33 -10.80 -12.05
CA PRO A 107 2.45 -9.39 -12.38
C PRO A 107 1.37 -8.57 -11.67
N TYR A 108 1.76 -7.68 -10.75
CA TYR A 108 0.82 -6.96 -9.89
C TYR A 108 0.98 -5.44 -9.93
N GLU A 109 2.09 -4.93 -9.39
CA GLU A 109 2.27 -3.50 -9.17
C GLU A 109 2.80 -2.75 -10.38
N VAL A 110 2.40 -1.50 -10.54
CA VAL A 110 2.71 -0.69 -11.74
C VAL A 110 3.72 0.44 -11.48
N TYR A 111 4.33 0.47 -10.29
CA TYR A 111 5.20 1.57 -9.85
C TYR A 111 6.44 1.74 -10.74
N GLU A 112 6.96 0.64 -11.30
CA GLU A 112 8.11 0.65 -12.21
C GLU A 112 7.78 1.25 -13.59
N ASP A 113 6.49 1.35 -13.97
CA ASP A 113 6.08 2.12 -15.14
C ASP A 113 6.01 3.62 -14.80
N ALA A 114 7.17 4.26 -14.74
CA ALA A 114 7.31 5.69 -14.51
C ALA A 114 6.70 6.57 -15.62
N LEU A 115 6.25 5.98 -16.74
CA LEU A 115 5.67 6.73 -17.85
C LEU A 115 4.16 6.92 -17.66
N PHE A 116 3.43 5.82 -17.45
CA PHE A 116 1.97 5.86 -17.36
C PHE A 116 1.40 5.15 -16.13
N GLY A 117 2.17 4.32 -15.43
CA GLY A 117 1.65 3.45 -14.38
C GLY A 117 0.68 2.40 -14.93
N TYR A 118 0.87 1.93 -16.16
CA TYR A 118 0.03 0.91 -16.78
C TYR A 118 0.60 -0.48 -16.62
N LYS A 119 1.93 -0.64 -16.67
CA LYS A 119 2.57 -1.95 -16.85
C LYS A 119 2.92 -2.59 -15.53
N ALA A 120 2.43 -3.81 -15.31
CA ALA A 120 2.63 -4.52 -14.05
C ALA A 120 4.00 -5.22 -14.00
N ALA A 121 4.70 -5.11 -12.88
CA ALA A 121 5.94 -5.81 -12.61
C ALA A 121 5.67 -7.19 -12.00
N PHE A 122 6.45 -8.20 -12.38
CA PHE A 122 6.40 -9.52 -11.78
C PHE A 122 7.01 -9.51 -10.38
N GLU A 123 6.30 -10.04 -9.40
CA GLU A 123 6.76 -10.23 -8.03
C GLU A 123 6.31 -11.58 -7.45
N ALA A 124 6.96 -11.99 -6.37
CA ALA A 124 6.64 -13.22 -5.66
C ALA A 124 6.91 -13.07 -4.15
N TYR A 125 5.93 -13.44 -3.32
CA TYR A 125 6.05 -13.60 -1.88
C TYR A 125 5.63 -15.02 -1.51
N ILE A 126 6.57 -15.77 -0.93
CA ILE A 126 6.30 -17.10 -0.36
C ILE A 126 6.36 -16.97 1.14
N SER A 127 5.25 -17.26 1.81
CA SER A 127 5.11 -17.00 3.23
C SER A 127 4.45 -18.16 3.97
N VAL A 128 4.77 -18.28 5.25
CA VAL A 128 4.08 -19.19 6.19
C VAL A 128 3.07 -18.37 6.97
N SER A 129 1.83 -18.83 7.01
CA SER A 129 0.76 -18.14 7.72
C SER A 129 1.02 -18.11 9.23
N ASP A 130 0.59 -17.03 9.89
CA ASP A 130 0.57 -16.88 11.36
C ASP A 130 -0.90 -16.85 11.82
N PRO A 131 -1.55 -18.01 12.07
CA PRO A 131 -2.95 -18.06 12.47
C PRO A 131 -3.23 -17.28 13.76
N ALA A 132 -2.28 -17.26 14.69
CA ALA A 132 -2.43 -16.52 15.94
C ALA A 132 -2.40 -15.00 15.72
N GLY A 133 -1.52 -14.53 14.83
CA GLY A 133 -1.51 -13.16 14.35
C GLY A 133 -2.83 -12.80 13.67
N THR A 134 -3.22 -13.57 12.65
CA THR A 134 -4.45 -13.40 11.89
C THR A 134 -5.71 -13.37 12.77
N GLU A 135 -5.84 -14.27 13.75
CA GLU A 135 -7.00 -14.32 14.64
C GLU A 135 -7.13 -13.09 15.54
N LYS A 136 -6.00 -12.51 15.98
CA LYS A 136 -6.02 -11.23 16.70
C LYS A 136 -6.61 -10.12 15.82
N LEU A 137 -6.36 -10.18 14.51
CA LEU A 137 -6.77 -9.14 13.56
C LEU A 137 -8.24 -9.27 13.13
N LYS A 138 -8.78 -10.49 13.07
CA LYS A 138 -10.22 -10.72 12.80
C LYS A 138 -11.13 -9.95 13.76
N LYS A 139 -10.70 -9.76 15.02
CA LYS A 139 -11.49 -8.98 16.00
C LYS A 139 -11.67 -7.52 15.59
N PHE A 140 -10.74 -6.97 14.81
CA PHE A 140 -10.80 -5.60 14.31
C PHE A 140 -11.65 -5.50 13.04
N SER A 141 -11.58 -6.50 12.15
CA SER A 141 -12.41 -6.51 10.93
C SER A 141 -13.90 -6.49 11.25
N PHE A 142 -14.38 -7.23 12.25
CA PHE A 142 -15.80 -7.21 12.62
C PHE A 142 -16.31 -5.86 13.18
N ARG A 143 -15.41 -4.91 13.46
CA ARG A 143 -15.75 -3.60 14.01
C ARG A 143 -15.64 -2.46 13.00
N MET A 144 -15.40 -2.72 11.72
CA MET A 144 -15.28 -1.67 10.70
C MET A 144 -16.51 -0.77 10.61
N SER A 145 -17.72 -1.33 10.69
CA SER A 145 -18.95 -0.53 10.74
C SER A 145 -19.06 0.33 11.99
N GLU A 146 -18.56 -0.16 13.13
CA GLU A 146 -18.50 0.62 14.36
C GLU A 146 -17.46 1.74 14.26
N LEU A 147 -16.30 1.48 13.65
CA LEU A 147 -15.26 2.49 13.41
C LEU A 147 -15.77 3.60 12.50
N GLU A 148 -16.41 3.27 11.38
CA GLU A 148 -17.04 4.23 10.47
C GLU A 148 -18.08 5.09 11.19
N ALA A 149 -18.97 4.46 11.97
CA ALA A 149 -20.01 5.15 12.72
C ALA A 149 -19.44 6.13 13.77
N ASN A 150 -18.23 5.87 14.28
CA ASN A 150 -17.57 6.72 15.27
C ASN A 150 -16.55 7.71 14.67
N LEU A 151 -16.43 7.80 13.34
CA LEU A 151 -15.55 8.78 12.72
C LEU A 151 -15.93 10.21 13.15
N PRO A 152 -14.94 11.09 13.41
CA PRO A 152 -15.18 12.43 13.94
C PRO A 152 -15.63 13.44 12.86
N ILE A 153 -16.43 12.97 11.89
CA ILE A 153 -16.97 13.74 10.76
C ILE A 153 -18.50 13.77 10.81
N LYS A 154 -19.10 14.68 10.03
CA LYS A 154 -20.55 14.75 9.88
C LYS A 154 -21.13 13.44 9.36
N GLU A 155 -22.33 13.10 9.82
CA GLU A 155 -23.03 11.86 9.46
C GLU A 155 -23.28 11.73 7.94
N GLU A 156 -23.45 12.85 7.24
CA GLU A 156 -23.64 12.90 5.79
C GLU A 156 -22.39 12.49 4.99
N TYR A 157 -21.20 12.55 5.60
CA TYR A 157 -19.93 12.18 4.97
C TYR A 157 -19.50 10.75 5.28
N LYS A 158 -20.19 10.06 6.21
CA LYS A 158 -19.87 8.68 6.55
C LYS A 158 -20.32 7.73 5.45
N ASN A 159 -19.50 6.71 5.21
CA ASN A 159 -19.78 5.66 4.25
C ASN A 159 -20.89 4.73 4.77
N LYS A 160 -22.09 4.85 4.18
CA LYS A 160 -23.26 4.03 4.52
C LYS A 160 -23.26 2.65 3.87
N ALA A 161 -22.33 2.40 2.96
CA ALA A 161 -22.22 1.17 2.19
C ALA A 161 -20.79 0.60 2.30
N LEU A 162 -20.32 0.41 3.54
CA LEU A 162 -19.07 -0.31 3.78
C LEU A 162 -19.14 -1.68 3.11
N VAL A 163 -18.30 -1.88 2.11
CA VAL A 163 -18.13 -3.18 1.47
C VAL A 163 -17.37 -4.08 2.44
N GLY A 164 -17.75 -5.36 2.49
CA GLY A 164 -17.29 -6.33 3.47
C GLY A 164 -15.77 -6.30 3.68
N VAL A 165 -15.35 -6.52 4.91
CA VAL A 165 -13.95 -6.33 5.29
C VAL A 165 -13.08 -7.35 4.59
N GLN A 166 -12.11 -6.85 3.83
CA GLN A 166 -11.08 -7.64 3.18
C GLN A 166 -10.42 -8.58 4.20
N PRO A 167 -10.25 -9.88 3.89
CA PRO A 167 -9.52 -10.78 4.76
C PRO A 167 -8.12 -10.23 5.03
N ILE A 168 -7.77 -10.11 6.31
CA ILE A 168 -6.44 -9.70 6.75
C ILE A 168 -5.71 -10.96 7.20
N ILE A 169 -4.58 -11.26 6.56
CA ILE A 169 -3.76 -12.44 6.86
C ILE A 169 -2.39 -11.99 7.31
N VAL A 170 -1.99 -12.42 8.50
CA VAL A 170 -0.63 -12.23 8.99
C VAL A 170 0.21 -13.41 8.56
N VAL A 171 1.37 -13.14 7.99
CA VAL A 171 2.29 -14.16 7.51
C VAL A 171 3.73 -13.82 7.88
N ASN A 172 4.59 -14.83 7.87
CA ASN A 172 6.04 -14.67 7.95
C ASN A 172 6.64 -15.00 6.59
N GLN A 173 7.27 -14.00 5.97
CA GLN A 173 7.91 -14.12 4.66
C GLN A 173 9.09 -15.09 4.73
N VAL A 174 9.08 -16.10 3.87
CA VAL A 174 10.21 -17.04 3.69
C VAL A 174 11.05 -16.63 2.50
N PHE A 175 10.41 -16.19 1.41
CA PHE A 175 11.09 -15.78 0.19
C PHE A 175 10.38 -14.62 -0.48
N VAL A 176 11.16 -13.74 -1.12
CA VAL A 176 10.67 -12.68 -1.99
C VAL A 176 11.49 -12.61 -3.29
N GLY A 177 10.84 -12.40 -4.42
CA GLY A 177 11.48 -12.29 -5.74
C GLY A 177 10.72 -11.35 -6.68
N GLY A 178 11.37 -10.96 -7.79
CA GLY A 178 10.78 -10.04 -8.76
C GLY A 178 10.91 -8.58 -8.34
N ASP A 179 9.83 -7.80 -8.46
CA ASP A 179 9.80 -6.40 -8.06
C ASP A 179 10.26 -6.25 -6.61
N ARG A 180 11.33 -5.48 -6.46
CA ARG A 180 11.99 -5.14 -5.21
C ARG A 180 12.25 -3.63 -5.17
N GLY A 181 11.56 -2.86 -6.03
CA GLY A 181 11.78 -1.43 -6.19
C GLY A 181 11.68 -0.69 -4.86
N GLY A 182 12.80 -0.13 -4.41
CA GLY A 182 12.85 0.69 -3.20
C GLY A 182 12.87 -0.10 -1.89
N ALA A 183 11.95 0.26 -0.99
CA ALA A 183 11.88 -0.26 0.36
C ALA A 183 11.18 -1.63 0.40
N ALA A 184 11.67 -2.55 1.23
CA ALA A 184 11.03 -3.85 1.45
C ALA A 184 9.57 -3.69 1.86
N THR A 185 8.67 -4.34 1.12
CA THR A 185 7.23 -4.39 1.39
C THR A 185 6.98 -4.89 2.81
N ALA A 186 6.04 -4.27 3.52
CA ALA A 186 5.69 -4.70 4.88
C ALA A 186 4.23 -5.16 5.03
N ALA A 187 3.38 -4.73 4.10
CA ALA A 187 2.03 -5.20 3.87
C ALA A 187 1.69 -4.92 2.40
N TYR A 188 0.72 -5.63 1.85
CA TYR A 188 0.19 -5.39 0.50
C TYR A 188 -1.27 -5.84 0.39
N ASN A 189 -2.02 -5.19 -0.51
CA ASN A 189 -3.41 -5.49 -0.80
C ASN A 189 -3.57 -5.90 -2.26
N LEU A 190 -4.04 -7.11 -2.51
CA LEU A 190 -4.17 -7.63 -3.87
C LEU A 190 -5.51 -8.34 -4.09
N PRO A 191 -5.94 -8.53 -5.35
CA PRO A 191 -5.31 -8.06 -6.59
C PRO A 191 -5.64 -6.60 -6.92
N ASN A 192 -4.88 -6.01 -7.85
CA ASN A 192 -5.16 -4.65 -8.39
C ASN A 192 -6.29 -4.62 -9.45
N ASN A 193 -6.70 -5.78 -9.96
CA ASN A 193 -7.69 -5.88 -11.03
C ASN A 193 -9.11 -5.59 -10.51
N GLU A 194 -9.69 -4.47 -10.93
CA GLU A 194 -11.03 -4.00 -10.52
C GLU A 194 -12.15 -5.03 -10.77
N GLN A 195 -12.07 -5.82 -11.84
CA GLN A 195 -13.10 -6.83 -12.13
C GLN A 195 -13.03 -7.99 -11.15
N VAL A 196 -11.82 -8.38 -10.73
CA VAL A 196 -11.64 -9.41 -9.69
C VAL A 196 -12.09 -8.86 -8.35
N ILE A 197 -11.71 -7.62 -8.00
CA ILE A 197 -12.15 -6.95 -6.78
C ILE A 197 -13.68 -6.89 -6.71
N ALA A 198 -14.35 -6.51 -7.80
CA ALA A 198 -15.81 -6.46 -7.86
C ALA A 198 -16.47 -7.85 -7.67
N LYS A 199 -15.82 -8.93 -8.13
CA LYS A 199 -16.36 -10.29 -8.08
C LYS A 199 -16.05 -11.02 -6.75
N LYS A 200 -14.86 -10.81 -6.19
CA LYS A 200 -14.30 -11.62 -5.09
C LYS A 200 -13.73 -10.79 -3.94
N GLY A 201 -13.58 -9.48 -4.09
CA GLY A 201 -12.88 -8.61 -3.15
C GLY A 201 -11.36 -8.66 -3.31
N SER A 202 -10.66 -8.25 -2.26
CA SER A 202 -9.21 -8.27 -2.16
C SER A 202 -8.77 -8.93 -0.84
N LYS A 203 -7.49 -9.19 -0.69
CA LYS A 203 -6.87 -9.76 0.51
C LYS A 203 -5.70 -8.88 0.93
N MET A 204 -5.65 -8.55 2.22
CA MET A 204 -4.57 -7.80 2.86
C MET A 204 -3.58 -8.77 3.50
N ILE A 205 -2.33 -8.74 3.07
CA ILE A 205 -1.25 -9.56 3.63
C ILE A 205 -0.33 -8.69 4.47
N ILE A 206 -0.06 -9.11 5.71
CA ILE A 206 0.81 -8.42 6.66
C ILE A 206 2.09 -9.26 6.88
N LEU A 207 3.25 -8.72 6.50
CA LEU A 207 4.56 -9.40 6.57
C LEU A 207 5.23 -9.17 7.94
N LYS A 208 4.82 -9.95 8.94
CA LYS A 208 5.19 -9.74 10.35
C LYS A 208 6.68 -9.78 10.61
N ASN A 209 7.42 -10.75 10.09
CA ASN A 209 8.86 -10.86 10.30
C ASN A 209 9.65 -9.74 9.61
N VAL A 210 9.19 -9.26 8.45
CA VAL A 210 9.76 -8.09 7.77
C VAL A 210 9.56 -6.84 8.63
N GLN A 211 8.34 -6.61 9.11
CA GLN A 211 8.05 -5.51 10.05
C GLN A 211 8.87 -5.62 11.33
N GLN A 212 8.98 -6.80 11.91
CA GLN A 212 9.77 -7.04 13.12
C GLN A 212 11.25 -6.71 12.90
N ARG A 213 11.79 -7.00 11.71
CA ARG A 213 13.17 -6.68 11.36
C ARG A 213 13.37 -5.18 11.19
N LYS A 214 12.47 -4.49 10.46
CA LYS A 214 12.49 -3.03 10.34
C LYS A 214 12.41 -2.35 11.72
N PHE A 215 11.51 -2.81 12.57
CA PHE A 215 11.37 -2.30 13.94
C PHE A 215 12.69 -2.44 14.74
N ASN A 216 13.29 -3.63 14.71
CA ASN A 216 14.48 -3.93 15.52
C ASN A 216 15.78 -3.32 14.99
N ARG A 217 15.88 -3.02 13.69
CA ARG A 217 17.13 -2.54 13.06
C ARG A 217 17.10 -1.08 12.61
N ILE A 218 15.92 -0.47 12.63
CA ILE A 218 15.71 0.88 12.11
C ILE A 218 14.93 1.68 13.14
N LEU A 219 13.67 1.33 13.39
CA LEU A 219 12.78 2.17 14.19
C LEU A 219 13.30 2.37 15.63
N LYS A 220 13.78 1.31 16.27
CA LYS A 220 14.35 1.40 17.62
C LYS A 220 15.57 2.31 17.69
N ASP A 221 16.46 2.21 16.72
CA ASP A 221 17.69 2.99 16.70
C ASP A 221 17.39 4.46 16.37
N ILE A 222 16.45 4.72 15.46
CA ILE A 222 15.89 6.06 15.23
C ILE A 222 15.28 6.61 16.52
N ALA A 223 14.43 5.83 17.19
CA ALA A 223 13.74 6.26 18.40
C ALA A 223 14.72 6.68 19.50
N ASN A 224 15.78 5.91 19.72
CA ASN A 224 16.83 6.25 20.70
C ASN A 224 17.50 7.61 20.44
N VAL A 225 17.53 8.05 19.18
CA VAL A 225 18.10 9.36 18.79
C VAL A 225 17.08 10.47 18.99
N VAL A 226 15.82 10.26 18.60
CA VAL A 226 14.86 11.35 18.41
C VAL A 226 13.71 11.39 19.41
N ILE A 227 13.52 10.38 20.26
CA ILE A 227 12.44 10.32 21.23
C ILE A 227 12.98 10.58 22.64
N ALA A 228 12.22 11.34 23.43
CA ALA A 228 12.52 11.61 24.83
C ALA A 228 12.71 10.31 25.65
N ASP A 229 13.72 10.30 26.52
CA ASP A 229 14.17 9.08 27.20
C ASP A 229 13.10 8.46 28.10
N ASP A 230 12.26 9.30 28.71
CA ASP A 230 11.13 8.87 29.55
C ASP A 230 9.96 8.27 28.74
N GLN A 231 9.98 8.38 27.41
CA GLN A 231 8.94 7.84 26.52
C GLN A 231 9.40 6.67 25.66
N LEU A 232 10.70 6.34 25.62
CA LEU A 232 11.24 5.22 24.85
C LEU A 232 10.58 3.87 25.19
N GLN A 233 10.16 3.70 26.45
CA GLN A 233 9.45 2.50 26.92
C GLN A 233 8.13 2.22 26.16
N TYR A 234 7.51 3.24 25.54
CA TYR A 234 6.29 3.08 24.74
C TYR A 234 6.57 2.63 23.30
N VAL A 235 7.84 2.66 22.86
CA VAL A 235 8.25 2.21 21.52
C VAL A 235 8.33 0.68 21.51
N THR A 236 7.19 0.04 21.23
CA THR A 236 7.04 -1.42 21.24
C THR A 236 6.70 -1.95 19.85
N PHE A 237 7.08 -3.21 19.58
CA PHE A 237 6.74 -3.84 18.31
C PHE A 237 5.22 -4.02 18.16
N ASP A 238 4.54 -4.36 19.25
CA ASP A 238 3.09 -4.52 19.25
C ASP A 238 2.38 -3.22 18.86
N ALA A 239 2.85 -2.07 19.37
CA ALA A 239 2.34 -0.77 18.96
C ALA A 239 2.58 -0.52 17.47
N PHE A 240 3.82 -0.69 16.97
CA PHE A 240 4.17 -0.52 15.55
C PHE A 240 3.39 -1.45 14.60
N PHE A 241 3.26 -2.72 14.96
CA PHE A 241 2.55 -3.72 14.15
C PHE A 241 1.04 -3.48 14.14
N THR A 242 0.45 -3.20 15.31
CA THR A 242 -0.99 -2.89 15.44
C THR A 242 -1.34 -1.59 14.71
N HIS A 243 -0.40 -0.65 14.77
CA HIS A 243 -0.48 0.59 14.04
C HIS A 243 -0.58 0.31 12.52
N ILE A 244 0.36 -0.43 11.91
CA ILE A 244 0.34 -0.70 10.46
C ILE A 244 -0.97 -1.37 10.06
N LEU A 245 -1.47 -2.29 10.88
CA LEU A 245 -2.79 -2.86 10.66
C LEU A 245 -3.91 -1.81 10.63
N ALA A 246 -3.94 -0.92 11.61
CA ALA A 246 -4.97 0.11 11.68
C ALA A 246 -4.91 1.03 10.45
N HIS A 247 -3.71 1.37 9.98
CA HIS A 247 -3.49 2.08 8.72
C HIS A 247 -4.19 1.38 7.54
N GLU A 248 -3.90 0.09 7.34
CA GLU A 248 -4.48 -0.70 6.24
C GLU A 248 -6.01 -0.80 6.31
N MET A 249 -6.56 -0.88 7.53
CA MET A 249 -8.00 -0.84 7.74
C MET A 249 -8.58 0.54 7.41
N CYS A 250 -7.86 1.61 7.77
CA CYS A 250 -8.33 2.98 7.62
C CYS A 250 -8.41 3.45 6.17
N HIS A 251 -7.70 2.82 5.25
CA HIS A 251 -7.99 2.98 3.82
C HIS A 251 -9.44 2.63 3.49
N GLY A 252 -10.02 1.58 4.09
CA GLY A 252 -11.37 1.11 3.78
C GLY A 252 -12.53 1.89 4.43
N ILE A 253 -12.25 2.95 5.21
CA ILE A 253 -13.27 3.79 5.87
C ILE A 253 -13.14 5.26 5.49
N GLY A 254 -14.20 6.01 5.80
CA GLY A 254 -14.35 7.41 5.43
C GLY A 254 -14.77 7.62 3.97
N PRO A 255 -14.69 8.87 3.49
CA PRO A 255 -15.20 9.24 2.17
C PRO A 255 -14.42 8.58 1.03
N HIS A 256 -15.14 7.96 0.10
CA HIS A 256 -14.58 7.36 -1.12
C HIS A 256 -15.35 7.84 -2.35
N THR A 257 -16.63 7.49 -2.39
CA THR A 257 -17.63 8.07 -3.27
C THR A 257 -18.24 9.27 -2.58
N ILE A 258 -18.30 10.40 -3.28
CA ILE A 258 -18.77 11.68 -2.75
C ILE A 258 -19.80 12.30 -3.68
N THR A 259 -20.69 13.10 -3.11
CA THR A 259 -21.61 13.96 -3.85
C THR A 259 -21.07 15.38 -3.85
N LEU A 260 -20.86 15.95 -5.03
CA LEU A 260 -20.38 17.32 -5.20
C LEU A 260 -21.52 18.33 -4.95
N ASP A 261 -21.17 19.61 -4.80
CA ASP A 261 -22.14 20.69 -4.54
C ASP A 261 -23.21 20.82 -5.64
N ASP A 262 -22.90 20.41 -6.87
CA ASP A 262 -23.83 20.37 -8.00
C ASP A 262 -24.75 19.14 -8.02
N GLY A 263 -24.65 18.27 -7.01
CA GLY A 263 -25.42 17.05 -6.85
C GLY A 263 -24.88 15.85 -7.64
N THR A 264 -23.78 16.01 -8.39
CA THR A 264 -23.18 14.90 -9.14
C THR A 264 -22.36 13.97 -8.24
N THR A 265 -22.32 12.69 -8.58
CA THR A 265 -21.49 11.70 -7.89
C THR A 265 -20.09 11.64 -8.50
N SER A 266 -19.07 11.63 -7.66
CA SER A 266 -17.67 11.51 -8.05
C SER A 266 -16.90 10.67 -7.02
N THR A 267 -15.57 10.56 -7.17
CA THR A 267 -14.69 9.94 -6.18
C THR A 267 -13.71 10.96 -5.63
N VAL A 268 -13.27 10.75 -4.37
CA VAL A 268 -12.26 11.58 -3.71
C VAL A 268 -11.01 11.69 -4.57
N GLY A 269 -10.50 10.55 -5.07
CA GLY A 269 -9.30 10.54 -5.90
C GLY A 269 -9.42 11.34 -7.20
N ARG A 270 -10.60 11.30 -7.84
CA ARG A 270 -10.86 12.09 -9.05
C ARG A 270 -10.89 13.59 -8.77
N GLN A 271 -11.39 14.02 -7.61
CA GLN A 271 -11.46 15.44 -7.26
C GLN A 271 -10.12 16.00 -6.76
N LEU A 272 -9.36 15.20 -6.01
CA LEU A 272 -8.10 15.66 -5.41
C LEU A 272 -6.89 15.48 -6.33
N GLU A 273 -6.99 14.64 -7.36
CA GLU A 273 -5.94 14.39 -8.35
C GLU A 273 -4.57 14.11 -7.69
N ASN A 274 -3.54 14.89 -8.05
CA ASN A 274 -2.16 14.76 -7.54
C ASN A 274 -2.00 15.03 -6.04
N HIS A 275 -3.03 15.53 -5.36
CA HIS A 275 -3.05 15.71 -3.90
C HIS A 275 -3.66 14.52 -3.17
N HIS A 276 -4.36 13.62 -3.89
CA HIS A 276 -5.08 12.51 -3.29
C HIS A 276 -4.17 11.60 -2.46
N SER A 277 -3.11 11.06 -3.06
CA SER A 277 -2.32 10.00 -2.43
C SER A 277 -1.73 10.45 -1.09
N ALA A 278 -1.15 11.66 -1.02
CA ALA A 278 -0.59 12.17 0.24
C ALA A 278 -1.66 12.38 1.33
N LEU A 279 -2.87 12.83 0.96
CA LEU A 279 -3.98 12.98 1.91
C LEU A 279 -4.55 11.63 2.33
N GLU A 280 -4.62 10.66 1.43
CA GLU A 280 -5.11 9.31 1.70
C GLU A 280 -4.16 8.55 2.63
N GLU A 281 -2.85 8.63 2.36
CA GLU A 281 -1.83 8.11 3.28
C GLU A 281 -1.89 8.82 4.62
N SER A 282 -2.06 10.15 4.64
CA SER A 282 -2.22 10.89 5.89
C SER A 282 -3.51 10.49 6.63
N LYS A 283 -4.62 10.23 5.94
CA LYS A 283 -5.86 9.72 6.54
C LYS A 283 -5.62 8.36 7.20
N ALA A 284 -4.98 7.44 6.47
CA ALA A 284 -4.65 6.12 6.96
C ALA A 284 -3.62 6.18 8.10
N ASP A 285 -2.63 7.08 8.03
CA ASP A 285 -1.59 7.28 9.04
C ASP A 285 -2.01 8.13 10.26
N VAL A 286 -3.00 9.02 10.20
CA VAL A 286 -3.54 9.65 11.43
C VAL A 286 -4.34 8.63 12.24
N ALA A 287 -4.81 7.59 11.58
CA ALA A 287 -5.30 6.37 12.19
C ALA A 287 -4.23 5.25 12.20
N GLY A 288 -3.02 5.60 11.79
CA GLY A 288 -1.88 4.81 11.37
C GLY A 288 -0.54 5.50 11.81
N CYS A 289 0.58 5.55 11.04
CA CYS A 289 1.99 5.93 11.40
C CYS A 289 3.10 5.04 10.75
N ARG A 290 3.43 5.21 9.46
CA ARG A 290 4.71 4.70 8.89
C ARG A 290 5.74 5.83 8.71
N LEU A 291 6.93 5.60 8.13
CA LEU A 291 7.90 6.64 7.74
C LEU A 291 8.53 6.36 6.35
N PHE A 292 8.45 7.31 5.40
CA PHE A 292 9.16 7.38 4.11
C PHE A 292 9.51 8.84 3.73
N GLY A 293 10.30 9.08 2.67
CA GLY A 293 10.79 10.42 2.29
C GLY A 293 9.76 11.33 1.60
N LEU A 294 9.94 12.66 1.63
CA LEU A 294 8.95 13.66 1.15
C LEU A 294 8.61 13.64 -0.35
N ASN A 295 9.33 12.89 -1.16
CA ASN A 295 9.00 12.73 -2.59
C ASN A 295 7.93 11.66 -2.82
N GLU A 296 7.64 10.86 -1.80
CA GLU A 296 6.77 9.69 -1.83
C GLU A 296 5.50 9.99 -1.02
N ALA A 297 4.36 9.41 -1.41
CA ALA A 297 3.05 9.80 -0.87
C ALA A 297 2.98 9.61 0.66
N HIS A 298 3.49 8.49 1.16
CA HIS A 298 3.52 8.21 2.60
C HIS A 298 4.37 9.26 3.33
N GLY A 299 5.57 9.56 2.80
CA GLY A 299 6.46 10.55 3.41
C GLY A 299 5.85 11.95 3.50
N LYS A 300 5.08 12.36 2.48
CA LYS A 300 4.31 13.61 2.54
C LYS A 300 3.21 13.55 3.60
N GLY A 301 2.47 12.44 3.67
CA GLY A 301 1.43 12.24 4.67
C GLY A 301 1.96 12.30 6.10
N GLN A 302 3.14 11.73 6.35
CA GLN A 302 3.77 11.72 7.68
C GLN A 302 4.34 13.07 8.07
N ALA A 303 4.92 13.80 7.11
CA ALA A 303 5.36 15.17 7.35
C ALA A 303 4.17 16.06 7.74
N LEU A 304 3.05 15.95 7.01
CA LEU A 304 1.83 16.67 7.34
C LEU A 304 1.43 16.43 8.81
N GLN A 305 1.41 15.16 9.24
CA GLN A 305 1.04 14.79 10.61
C GLN A 305 2.02 15.28 11.65
N LEU A 306 3.31 15.03 11.44
CA LEU A 306 4.35 15.43 12.38
C LEU A 306 4.33 16.95 12.57
N ILE A 307 4.30 17.71 11.48
CA ILE A 307 4.30 19.18 11.55
C ILE A 307 3.00 19.70 12.14
N TYR A 308 1.85 19.12 11.80
CA TYR A 308 0.57 19.48 12.43
C TYR A 308 0.61 19.25 13.93
N MET A 309 1.04 18.07 14.38
CA MET A 309 1.11 17.72 15.80
C MET A 309 2.08 18.61 16.56
N LEU A 310 3.21 19.01 15.96
CA LEU A 310 4.15 19.94 16.59
C LEU A 310 3.56 21.34 16.74
N ARG A 311 2.91 21.86 15.69
CA ARG A 311 2.31 23.21 15.71
C ARG A 311 1.11 23.29 16.64
N GLU A 312 0.28 22.26 16.62
CA GLU A 312 -0.95 22.19 17.40
C GLU A 312 -0.74 21.68 18.82
N GLY A 313 0.50 21.33 19.19
CA GLY A 313 0.86 20.93 20.55
C GLY A 313 0.46 19.50 20.94
N GLY A 314 0.19 18.63 19.96
CA GLY A 314 0.06 17.18 20.15
C GLY A 314 1.41 16.49 20.38
N PHE A 315 2.47 17.01 19.74
CA PHE A 315 3.88 16.65 20.00
C PHE A 315 4.65 17.88 20.46
N LYS A 316 5.78 17.64 21.12
CA LYS A 316 6.71 18.66 21.59
C LYS A 316 8.10 18.37 21.04
N TYR A 317 8.87 19.42 20.81
CA TYR A 317 10.30 19.34 20.53
C TYR A 317 11.04 20.10 21.62
N ASP A 318 12.03 19.47 22.24
CA ASP A 318 12.89 20.08 23.23
C ASP A 318 14.20 20.51 22.57
N GLU A 319 14.46 21.81 22.55
CA GLU A 319 15.66 22.39 21.93
C GLU A 319 16.95 22.04 22.67
N GLN A 320 16.90 21.72 23.96
CA GLN A 320 18.08 21.37 24.75
C GLN A 320 18.54 19.94 24.46
N THR A 321 17.59 19.02 24.40
CA THR A 321 17.86 17.60 24.13
C THR A 321 17.82 17.25 22.66
N MET A 322 17.27 18.14 21.82
CA MET A 322 16.99 17.91 20.39
C MET A 322 16.11 16.69 20.13
N LYS A 323 15.20 16.39 21.07
CA LYS A 323 14.31 15.22 21.04
C LYS A 323 12.85 15.64 20.98
N PHE A 324 12.04 14.77 20.38
CA PHE A 324 10.59 14.85 20.34
C PHE A 324 9.96 14.07 21.48
N SER A 325 8.80 14.53 21.93
CA SER A 325 7.95 13.81 22.87
C SER A 325 6.47 13.97 22.53
N VAL A 326 5.67 13.00 22.94
CA VAL A 326 4.22 13.05 22.86
C VAL A 326 3.67 13.87 24.03
N ASN A 327 2.74 14.78 23.73
CA ASN A 327 1.96 15.46 24.75
C ASN A 327 0.69 14.65 25.06
N PHE A 328 0.76 13.76 26.04
CA PHE A 328 -0.34 12.83 26.34
C PHE A 328 -1.66 13.51 26.71
N ASP A 329 -1.62 14.76 27.20
CA ASP A 329 -2.81 15.51 27.57
C ASP A 329 -3.63 15.96 26.36
N THR A 330 -2.98 16.22 25.22
CA THR A 330 -3.60 16.85 24.04
C THR A 330 -3.57 15.96 22.80
N VAL A 331 -2.65 14.99 22.72
CA VAL A 331 -2.38 14.20 21.52
C VAL A 331 -3.64 13.56 20.93
N LYS A 332 -4.50 12.96 21.76
CA LYS A 332 -5.73 12.30 21.30
C LYS A 332 -6.69 13.27 20.62
N GLN A 333 -6.86 14.45 21.20
CA GLN A 333 -7.73 15.48 20.62
C GLN A 333 -7.15 15.99 19.30
N LYS A 334 -5.82 16.20 19.23
CA LYS A 334 -5.16 16.67 18.01
C LYS A 334 -5.19 15.65 16.87
N PHE A 335 -5.10 14.34 17.16
CA PHE A 335 -5.39 13.30 16.17
C PHE A 335 -6.85 13.39 15.70
N THR A 336 -7.80 13.53 16.61
CA THR A 336 -9.23 13.65 16.27
C THR A 336 -9.52 14.85 15.35
N ASP A 337 -8.88 15.99 15.64
CA ASP A 337 -9.04 17.22 14.86
C ASP A 337 -8.42 17.09 13.47
N LEU A 338 -7.24 16.48 13.36
CA LEU A 338 -6.59 16.23 12.08
C LEU A 338 -7.37 15.22 11.23
N THR A 339 -7.86 14.13 11.83
CA THR A 339 -8.73 13.15 11.14
C THR A 339 -9.94 13.84 10.53
N ARG A 340 -10.64 14.67 11.33
CA ARG A 340 -11.80 15.44 10.85
C ARG A 340 -11.42 16.35 9.70
N LEU A 341 -10.34 17.11 9.83
CA LEU A 341 -9.89 18.06 8.81
C LEU A 341 -9.63 17.36 7.46
N ILE A 342 -8.87 16.27 7.47
CA ILE A 342 -8.54 15.51 6.26
C ILE A 342 -9.80 14.90 5.65
N MET A 343 -10.61 14.19 6.44
CA MET A 343 -11.80 13.51 5.93
C MET A 343 -12.87 14.48 5.45
N GLU A 344 -13.09 15.62 6.10
CA GLU A 344 -14.01 16.64 5.57
C GLU A 344 -13.50 17.29 4.28
N THR A 345 -12.18 17.44 4.14
CA THR A 345 -11.56 17.94 2.90
C THR A 345 -11.81 16.96 1.75
N GLN A 346 -11.65 15.66 2.02
CA GLN A 346 -11.94 14.58 1.09
C GLN A 346 -13.43 14.52 0.74
N ALA A 347 -14.32 14.56 1.74
CA ALA A 347 -15.76 14.48 1.55
C ALA A 347 -16.31 15.57 0.63
N LYS A 348 -15.74 16.77 0.70
CA LYS A 348 -16.11 17.93 -0.13
C LYS A 348 -15.42 17.93 -1.49
N GLY A 349 -14.50 17.01 -1.76
CA GLY A 349 -13.66 17.05 -2.95
C GLY A 349 -12.84 18.35 -3.07
N ASN A 350 -12.51 19.00 -1.95
CA ASN A 350 -11.97 20.36 -1.97
C ASN A 350 -10.47 20.36 -2.26
N LYS A 351 -10.12 20.36 -3.55
CA LYS A 351 -8.74 20.37 -4.03
C LYS A 351 -7.92 21.56 -3.53
N ALA A 352 -8.54 22.75 -3.44
CA ALA A 352 -7.85 23.95 -2.97
C ALA A 352 -7.45 23.82 -1.49
N ALA A 353 -8.37 23.34 -0.63
CA ALA A 353 -8.07 23.08 0.78
C ALA A 353 -7.01 21.98 0.94
N ALA A 354 -7.08 20.90 0.15
CA ALA A 354 -6.07 19.85 0.14
C ALA A 354 -4.68 20.40 -0.22
N LYS A 355 -4.60 21.27 -1.23
CA LYS A 355 -3.35 21.95 -1.61
C LYS A 355 -2.83 22.83 -0.47
N THR A 356 -3.68 23.68 0.11
CA THR A 356 -3.29 24.54 1.23
C THR A 356 -2.74 23.73 2.41
N LEU A 357 -3.42 22.65 2.79
CA LEU A 357 -2.99 21.76 3.86
C LEU A 357 -1.61 21.15 3.57
N LEU A 358 -1.40 20.67 2.34
CA LEU A 358 -0.11 20.10 1.95
C LEU A 358 1.01 21.15 1.92
N ASP A 359 0.76 22.33 1.33
CA ASP A 359 1.75 23.40 1.25
C ASP A 359 2.19 23.89 2.65
N GLU A 360 1.26 23.89 3.61
CA GLU A 360 1.52 24.41 4.94
C GLU A 360 2.29 23.42 5.84
N TYR A 361 1.99 22.13 5.74
CA TYR A 361 2.47 21.11 6.68
C TYR A 361 3.47 20.11 6.08
N VAL A 362 3.56 19.95 4.75
CA VAL A 362 4.57 19.09 4.10
C VAL A 362 5.86 19.87 3.91
N VAL A 363 6.49 20.24 5.02
CA VAL A 363 7.70 21.03 5.07
C VAL A 363 8.72 20.42 6.03
N LEU A 364 10.00 20.49 5.68
CA LEU A 364 11.07 20.16 6.62
C LEU A 364 11.33 21.38 7.50
N THR A 365 10.79 21.38 8.71
CA THR A 365 11.12 22.37 9.73
C THR A 365 12.53 22.11 10.29
N ASP A 366 13.13 23.11 10.92
CA ASP A 366 14.49 22.98 11.46
C ASP A 366 14.63 21.89 12.53
N PRO A 367 13.67 21.66 13.44
CA PRO A 367 13.66 20.48 14.31
C PRO A 367 13.74 19.15 13.54
N VAL A 368 12.98 19.02 12.45
CA VAL A 368 12.95 17.79 11.64
C VAL A 368 14.27 17.63 10.87
N LYS A 369 14.83 18.70 10.31
CA LYS A 369 16.16 18.65 9.66
C LYS A 369 17.25 18.23 10.64
N THR A 370 17.25 18.80 11.84
CA THR A 370 18.20 18.44 12.91
C THR A 370 18.08 16.97 13.28
N ALA A 371 16.86 16.48 13.49
CA ALA A 371 16.62 15.07 13.79
C ALA A 371 17.08 14.14 12.66
N LEU A 372 16.80 14.47 11.39
CA LEU A 372 17.28 13.70 10.24
C LEU A 372 18.80 13.69 10.14
N ALA A 373 19.47 14.82 10.42
CA ALA A 373 20.92 14.90 10.46
C ALA A 373 21.49 14.01 11.59
N ASN A 374 20.87 14.04 12.77
CA ASN A 374 21.27 13.19 13.90
C ASN A 374 21.08 11.70 13.60
N ILE A 375 19.97 11.31 12.97
CA ILE A 375 19.74 9.93 12.51
C ILE A 375 20.78 9.53 11.46
N THR A 376 21.05 10.40 10.49
CA THR A 376 22.04 10.10 9.43
C THR A 376 23.43 9.88 10.04
N ALA A 377 23.79 10.66 11.05
CA ALA A 377 25.08 10.56 11.73
C ALA A 377 25.28 9.24 12.49
N THR A 378 24.21 8.53 12.88
CA THR A 378 24.34 7.22 13.54
C THR A 378 24.61 6.08 12.56
N GLY A 379 24.42 6.30 11.26
CA GLY A 379 24.56 5.25 10.24
C GLY A 379 23.45 4.21 10.28
N VAL A 380 22.30 4.52 10.91
CA VAL A 380 21.12 3.64 10.89
C VAL A 380 20.69 3.40 9.44
N PRO A 381 20.47 2.15 9.04
CA PRO A 381 20.05 1.84 7.68
C PRO A 381 18.66 2.43 7.40
N VAL A 382 18.46 2.91 6.15
CA VAL A 382 17.16 3.42 5.69
C VAL A 382 16.13 2.29 5.59
N ASP A 383 16.57 1.12 5.12
CA ASP A 383 15.72 -0.07 5.08
C ASP A 383 16.52 -1.38 5.16
N ILE A 384 15.81 -2.51 5.11
CA ILE A 384 16.36 -3.86 5.11
C ILE A 384 16.41 -4.43 3.69
N GLU A 385 17.47 -5.19 3.41
CA GLU A 385 17.54 -6.06 2.24
C GLU A 385 17.26 -7.51 2.67
N PRO A 386 16.21 -8.18 2.16
CA PRO A 386 15.95 -9.57 2.48
C PRO A 386 17.00 -10.50 1.86
N VAL A 387 17.90 -11.04 2.69
CA VAL A 387 18.87 -12.05 2.27
C VAL A 387 18.33 -13.45 2.57
N ARG A 388 18.31 -14.33 1.56
CA ARG A 388 17.93 -15.73 1.73
C ARG A 388 18.97 -16.43 2.59
N LEU A 389 18.55 -17.10 3.66
CA LEU A 389 19.36 -18.13 4.31
C LEU A 389 19.44 -19.31 3.33
N MET A 390 20.61 -19.49 2.71
CA MET A 390 20.88 -20.65 1.85
C MET A 390 21.00 -21.92 2.67
#